data_AF-A0A2X3J6V5-F1
#
_entry.id   AF-A0A2X3J6V5-F1
#
_cell.length_a   1.000
_cell.length_b   1.000
_cell.length_c   1.000
_cell.angle_alpha   90.00
_cell.angle_beta   90.00
_cell.angle_gamma   90.00
#
_symmetry.space_group_name_H-M   'P 1'
#
loop_
_entity.id
_entity.type
_entity.pdbx_description
1 polymer ?
#
loop_
_entity_poly.entity_id
_entity_poly.type
_entity_poly.pdbx_seq_one_letter_code
_entity_poly.pdbx_strand_id
1 'polypeptide(L)' 'MPEASALWNINRQLSFCFGVALLSLLLTVLQDVMPAPQAYLFTFSFAAAGTLAPLVYSLWLNNQQIKNQLIQKEY' A
#
# COMPACT_ATOMS: atom_id res chain seq x y z
N MET A 1 -25.84 3.01 -8.87
CA MET A 1 -24.44 2.63 -8.57
C MET A 1 -23.53 3.80 -8.09
N PRO A 2 -23.99 4.99 -7.61
CA PRO A 2 -23.08 6.06 -7.19
C PRO A 2 -22.45 5.85 -5.80
N GLU A 3 -23.10 5.08 -4.93
CA GLU A 3 -22.60 4.79 -3.57
C GLU A 3 -21.27 4.02 -3.59
N ALA A 4 -21.11 3.09 -4.54
CA ALA A 4 -19.90 2.27 -4.66
C ALA A 4 -18.67 3.09 -5.07
N SER A 5 -18.83 4.06 -5.97
CA SER A 5 -17.73 4.96 -6.38
C SER A 5 -17.41 6.00 -5.32
N ALA A 6 -18.41 6.47 -4.55
CA ALA A 6 -18.20 7.35 -3.41
C ALA A 6 -17.39 6.66 -2.30
N LEU A 7 -17.77 5.44 -1.92
CA LEU A 7 -17.03 4.61 -0.96
C LEU A 7 -15.59 4.35 -1.43
N TRP A 8 -15.39 4.04 -2.72
CA TRP A 8 -14.07 3.86 -3.30
C TRP A 8 -13.21 5.14 -3.22
N ASN A 9 -13.79 6.30 -3.51
CA ASN A 9 -13.09 7.58 -3.46
C ASN A 9 -12.68 7.94 -2.01
N ILE A 10 -13.56 7.70 -1.04
CA ILE A 10 -13.25 7.88 0.39
C ILE A 10 -12.12 6.93 0.82
N ASN A 11 -12.19 5.66 0.44
CA ASN A 11 -11.15 4.68 0.79
C ASN A 11 -9.77 5.10 0.26
N ARG A 12 -9.71 5.59 -0.98
CA ARG A 12 -8.45 6.06 -1.58
C ARG A 12 -7.91 7.31 -0.88
N GLN A 13 -8.76 8.30 -0.63
CA GLN A 13 -8.36 9.53 0.06
C GLN A 13 -7.89 9.24 1.49
N LEU A 14 -8.62 8.39 2.22
CA LEU A 14 -8.26 8.00 3.57
C LEU A 14 -6.97 7.19 3.60
N SER A 15 -6.78 6.26 2.66
CA SER A 15 -5.52 5.50 2.53
C SER A 15 -4.32 6.42 2.25
N PHE A 16 -4.50 7.45 1.41
CA PHE A 16 -3.45 8.44 1.16
C PHE A 16 -3.12 9.25 2.42
N CYS A 17 -4.14 9.83 3.07
CA CYS A 17 -3.96 10.58 4.31
C CYS A 17 -3.32 9.73 5.41
N PHE A 18 -3.75 8.48 5.55
CA PHE A 18 -3.18 7.53 6.51
C PHE A 18 -1.72 7.22 6.19
N GLY A 19 -1.38 6.98 4.93
CA GLY A 19 0.00 6.75 4.50
C GLY A 19 0.92 7.93 4.82
N VAL A 20 0.49 9.16 4.53
CA VAL A 20 1.25 10.38 4.87
C VAL A 20 1.40 10.55 6.38
N ALA A 21 0.34 10.32 7.16
CA ALA A 21 0.39 10.40 8.62
C ALA A 21 1.34 9.36 9.22
N LEU A 22 1.30 8.12 8.71
CA LEU A 22 2.15 7.03 9.17
C LEU A 22 3.63 7.29 8.85
N LEU A 23 3.96 7.76 7.65
CA LEU A 23 5.33 8.13 7.29
C LEU A 23 5.83 9.35 8.09
N SER A 24 4.96 10.31 8.37
CA SER A 24 5.30 11.48 9.19
C SER A 24 5.60 11.07 10.64
N LEU A 25 4.77 10.18 11.22
CA LEU A 25 4.99 9.64 12.56
C LEU A 25 6.30 8.84 12.62
N LEU A 26 6.53 7.98 11.62
CA LEU A 26 7.75 7.18 11.53
C LEU A 26 8.99 8.09 11.46
N LEU A 27 8.96 9.14 10.64
CA LEU A 27 10.06 10.10 10.58
C LEU A 27 10.29 10.79 11.93
N THR A 28 9.24 11.24 12.60
CA THR A 28 9.34 11.89 13.92
C THR A 28 9.97 10.96 14.96
N VAL A 29 9.54 9.69 15.02
CA VAL A 29 10.12 8.70 15.94
C VAL A 29 11.58 8.41 15.60
N LEU A 30 11.93 8.29 14.32
CA LEU A 30 13.30 8.04 13.91
C LEU A 30 14.23 9.23 14.20
N GLN A 31 13.73 10.46 14.10
CA GLN A 31 14.49 11.65 14.48
C GLN A 31 14.76 11.76 15.99
N ASP A 32 13.90 11.15 16.83
CA ASP A 32 14.11 11.11 18.28
C ASP A 32 15.24 10.12 18.67
N VAL A 33 15.44 9.07 17.87
CA VAL A 33 16.38 7.99 18.17
C VAL A 33 17.71 8.11 17.40
N MET A 34 17.72 8.81 16.25
CA MET A 34 18.86 8.84 15.33
C MET A 34 19.13 10.23 14.74
N PRO A 35 20.38 10.50 14.30
CA PRO A 35 20.71 11.71 13.54
C PRO A 35 19.82 11.89 12.31
N ALA A 36 19.39 13.13 12.06
CA ALA A 36 18.51 13.50 10.95
C ALA A 36 18.80 12.80 9.60
N PRO A 37 20.05 12.76 9.07
CA PRO A 37 20.30 12.12 7.77
C PRO A 37 19.99 10.62 7.75
N GLN A 38 20.22 9.91 8.85
CA GLN A 38 19.90 8.48 8.95
C GLN A 38 18.38 8.28 9.07
N ALA A 39 17.70 9.10 9.88
CA ALA A 39 16.24 9.08 10.02
C ALA A 39 15.51 9.24 8.68
N TYR A 40 15.98 10.16 7.83
CA TYR A 40 15.43 10.34 6.48
C TYR A 40 15.65 9.12 5.58
N LEU A 41 16.86 8.54 5.58
CA LEU A 41 17.17 7.36 4.76
C LEU A 41 16.30 6.15 5.14
N PHE A 42 16.13 5.91 6.44
CA PHE A 42 15.27 4.83 6.91
C PHE A 42 13.80 5.09 6.58
N THR A 43 13.30 6.31 6.81
CA THR A 43 11.92 6.67 6.45
C THR A 43 11.66 6.47 4.95
N PHE A 44 12.60 6.90 4.10
CA PHE A 44 12.49 6.73 2.66
C PHE A 44 12.55 5.24 2.25
N SER A 45 13.40 4.46 2.91
CA SER A 45 13.50 3.01 2.68
C SER A 45 12.20 2.29 3.07
N PHE A 46 11.58 2.66 4.20
CA PHE A 46 10.27 2.14 4.61
C PHE A 46 9.18 2.56 3.62
N ALA A 47 9.18 3.81 3.16
CA ALA A 47 8.24 4.27 2.15
C ALA A 47 8.38 3.47 0.83
N ALA A 48 9.62 3.25 0.37
CA ALA A 48 9.91 2.45 -0.82
C ALA A 48 9.48 0.99 -0.65
N ALA A 49 9.72 0.37 0.51
CA ALA A 49 9.22 -0.97 0.79
C ALA A 49 7.68 -1.03 0.78
N GLY A 50 7.02 0.00 1.33
CA GLY A 50 5.57 0.12 1.33
C GLY A 50 4.97 0.24 -0.08
N THR A 51 5.62 0.94 -1.02
CA THR A 51 5.15 1.02 -2.41
C THR A 51 5.36 -0.27 -3.20
N LEU A 52 6.30 -1.13 -2.78
CA LEU A 52 6.49 -2.45 -3.36
C LEU A 52 5.43 -3.46 -2.90
N ALA A 53 4.75 -3.23 -1.76
CA ALA A 53 3.71 -4.13 -1.25
C ALA A 53 2.59 -4.42 -2.29
N PRO A 54 1.99 -3.43 -2.97
CA PRO A 54 1.01 -3.70 -4.03
C PRO A 54 1.60 -4.46 -5.23
N LEU A 55 2.88 -4.29 -5.56
CA LEU A 55 3.53 -5.08 -6.61
C LEU A 55 3.66 -6.54 -6.18
N VAL A 56 4.15 -6.80 -4.96
CA VAL A 56 4.21 -8.16 -4.41
C VAL A 56 2.82 -8.77 -4.36
N TYR A 57 1.81 -8.02 -3.93
CA TYR A 57 0.43 -8.49 -3.88
C TYR A 57 -0.14 -8.78 -5.28
N SER A 58 0.19 -7.97 -6.29
CA SER A 58 -0.20 -8.22 -7.69
C SER A 58 0.48 -9.45 -8.29
N LEU A 59 1.73 -9.72 -7.92
CA LEU A 59 2.45 -10.94 -8.30
C LEU A 59 1.90 -12.17 -7.57
N TRP A 60 1.45 -12.01 -6.32
CA TRP A 60 0.76 -13.05 -5.55
C TRP A 60 -0.63 -13.35 -6.10
N LEU A 61 -1.36 -12.32 -6.52
CA LEU A 61 -2.68 -12.42 -7.18
C LEU A 61 -2.61 -13.03 -8.59
N ASN A 62 -1.46 -13.54 -9.05
CA ASN A 62 -1.27 -14.18 -10.34
C ASN A 62 -2.24 -15.36 -10.56
N ASN A 63 -3.43 -14.99 -11.04
CA ASN A 63 -4.35 -15.63 -11.97
C ASN A 63 -4.71 -17.10 -11.82
N GLN A 64 -4.22 -17.87 -10.85
CA GLN A 64 -4.65 -19.26 -10.70
C GLN A 64 -6.15 -19.36 -10.40
N GLN A 65 -6.68 -18.46 -9.58
CA GLN A 65 -8.10 -18.45 -9.24
C GLN A 65 -8.98 -18.03 -10.43
N ILE A 66 -8.59 -17.00 -11.18
CA ILE A 66 -9.35 -16.57 -12.38
C ILE A 66 -9.24 -17.61 -13.50
N LYS A 67 -8.05 -18.19 -13.71
CA LYS A 67 -7.82 -19.21 -14.72
C LYS A 67 -8.60 -20.50 -14.42
N ASN A 68 -8.65 -20.94 -13.15
CA ASN A 68 -9.44 -22.12 -12.75
C ASN A 68 -10.95 -21.87 -12.85
N GLN A 69 -11.42 -20.65 -12.56
CA GLN A 69 -12.84 -20.32 -12.72
C GLN A 69 -13.29 -20.21 -14.18
N LEU A 70 -12.42 -19.73 -15.08
CA LEU A 70 -12.70 -19.74 -16.51
C LEU A 70 -12.70 -21.16 -17.09
N ILE A 71 -11.74 -22.01 -16.70
CA ILE A 71 -11.66 -23.41 -17.13
C ILE A 71 -12.88 -24.22 -16.64
N GLN A 72 -13.39 -23.98 -15.42
CA GLN A 72 -14.58 -24.66 -14.92
C GLN A 72 -15.89 -24.21 -15.57
N LYS A 73 -15.95 -23.00 -16.14
CA LYS A 73 -17.17 -22.48 -16.79
C LYS A 73 -17.36 -22.98 -18.23
N GLU A 74 -16.32 -23.55 -18.81
CA GLU A 74 -16.32 -24.15 -20.16
C GLU A 74 -16.63 -25.66 -20.16
N TYR A 75 -16.90 -26.26 -18.99
CA TYR A 75 -17.36 -27.67 -18.84
C TYR A 75 -18.80 -27.75 -18.34
#